data_AF-A0A5B7FC52-F1
#
_entry.id   AF-A0A5B7FC52-F1
#
_cell.length_a   1.000
_cell.length_b   1.000
_cell.length_c   1.000
_cell.angle_alpha   90.00
_cell.angle_beta   90.00
_cell.angle_gamma   90.00
#
_symmetry.space_group_name_H-M   'P 1'
#
loop_
_entity.id
_entity.type
_entity.pdbx_description
1 polymer ?
#
loop_
_entity_poly.entity_id
_entity_poly.type
_entity_poly.pdbx_seq_one_letter_code
_entity_poly.pdbx_strand_id
1 'polypeptide(L)'
;MKCYGRNRLGNTVLEDTDLGIGKGGAEWLANHGKNNSHNTGIVGVGIDTLSLDKGQSVRMPAHVALFAGNIYGLENVANLDKLPPVGSYVTVMPIRVKGGTGAPARIIAEVGEDHSALASTLRPLLTCLLLPLILALRFL
;
A
#
# COMPACT_ATOMS: atom_id res chain seq x y z
N MET A 1 -20.78 -11.31 -11.52
CA MET A 1 -19.82 -10.87 -12.55
C MET A 1 -18.54 -11.66 -12.32
N LYS A 2 -18.12 -12.54 -13.24
CA LYS A 2 -16.85 -13.28 -13.08
C LYS A 2 -15.71 -12.40 -13.60
N CYS A 3 -14.83 -11.95 -12.72
CA CYS A 3 -13.62 -11.23 -13.12
C CYS A 3 -12.60 -12.23 -13.65
N TYR A 4 -12.33 -12.21 -14.96
CA TYR A 4 -11.26 -12.99 -15.60
C TYR A 4 -10.02 -12.10 -15.73
N GLY A 5 -8.98 -12.38 -14.94
CA GLY A 5 -7.66 -11.79 -15.12
C GLY A 5 -6.93 -12.49 -16.27
N ARG A 6 -6.37 -11.72 -17.22
CA ARG A 6 -5.39 -12.23 -18.19
C ARG A 6 -3.99 -11.99 -17.64
N ASN A 7 -3.13 -13.00 -17.71
CA ASN A 7 -1.72 -12.82 -17.37
C ASN A 7 -1.00 -12.00 -18.46
N ARG A 8 0.27 -11.63 -18.23
CA ARG A 8 1.13 -10.91 -19.21
C ARG A 8 1.25 -11.61 -20.57
N LEU A 9 0.90 -12.89 -20.66
CA LEU A 9 0.94 -13.69 -21.90
C LEU A 9 -0.40 -13.70 -22.65
N GLY A 10 -1.42 -12.97 -22.16
CA GLY A 10 -2.71 -12.84 -22.83
C GLY A 10 -3.67 -14.02 -22.61
N ASN A 11 -3.27 -15.03 -21.83
CA ASN A 11 -4.09 -16.21 -21.57
C ASN A 11 -5.06 -15.93 -20.42
N THR A 12 -6.32 -16.37 -20.56
CA THR A 12 -7.27 -16.44 -19.44
C THR A 12 -6.81 -17.52 -18.48
N VAL A 13 -6.34 -17.10 -17.31
CA VAL A 13 -5.98 -18.04 -16.24
C VAL A 13 -7.30 -18.51 -15.61
N LEU A 14 -7.63 -19.79 -15.77
CA LEU A 14 -8.80 -20.45 -15.17
C LEU A 14 -8.49 -21.09 -13.81
N GLU A 15 -7.29 -20.88 -13.28
CA GLU A 15 -6.94 -21.23 -11.91
C GLU A 15 -7.54 -20.19 -10.95
N ASP A 16 -7.79 -20.57 -9.70
CA ASP A 16 -8.29 -19.74 -8.62
C ASP A 16 -7.40 -18.51 -8.38
N THR A 17 -7.48 -17.52 -9.26
CA THR A 17 -6.74 -16.27 -9.09
C THR A 17 -7.45 -15.51 -7.98
N ASP A 18 -6.96 -15.73 -6.77
CA ASP A 18 -7.19 -15.04 -5.51
C ASP A 18 -6.82 -13.55 -5.57
N LEU A 19 -7.14 -12.89 -6.69
CA LEU A 19 -6.92 -11.47 -6.91
C LEU A 19 -7.94 -10.70 -6.09
N GLY A 20 -7.47 -10.12 -4.99
CA GLY A 20 -8.29 -9.41 -4.02
C GLY A 20 -7.76 -9.63 -2.60
N ILE A 21 -8.20 -8.79 -1.67
CA ILE A 21 -7.78 -8.83 -0.28
C ILE A 21 -8.59 -9.91 0.44
N GLY A 22 -7.92 -10.84 1.11
CA GLY A 22 -8.58 -11.83 1.95
C GLY A 22 -9.20 -11.17 3.20
N LYS A 23 -10.27 -11.78 3.74
CA LYS A 23 -10.97 -11.28 4.95
C LYS A 23 -10.02 -10.91 6.09
N GLY A 24 -9.10 -11.82 6.46
CA GLY A 24 -8.16 -11.56 7.55
C GLY A 24 -7.20 -10.40 7.28
N GLY A 25 -6.77 -10.23 6.03
CA GLY A 25 -5.93 -9.09 5.62
C GLY A 25 -6.71 -7.77 5.72
N ALA A 26 -7.95 -7.74 5.24
CA ALA A 26 -8.81 -6.58 5.31
C ALA A 26 -9.14 -6.19 6.78
N GLU A 27 -9.42 -7.18 7.63
CA GLU A 27 -9.64 -6.97 9.07
C GLU A 27 -8.39 -6.45 9.77
N TRP A 28 -7.20 -6.94 9.40
CA TRP A 28 -5.95 -6.42 9.93
C TRP A 28 -5.72 -4.97 9.53
N LEU A 29 -5.88 -4.64 8.24
CA LEU A 29 -5.75 -3.27 7.73
C LEU A 29 -6.75 -2.32 8.41
N ALA A 30 -8.00 -2.78 8.58
CA ALA A 30 -9.06 -2.01 9.22
C ALA A 30 -8.79 -1.70 10.70
N ASN A 31 -7.97 -2.51 11.39
CA ASN A 31 -7.65 -2.32 12.79
C ASN A 31 -6.24 -1.74 13.02
N HIS A 32 -5.41 -1.72 11.98
CA HIS A 32 -4.05 -1.23 12.07
C HIS A 32 -4.01 0.25 12.47
N GLY A 33 -3.15 0.59 13.43
CA GLY A 33 -2.88 1.98 13.79
C GLY A 33 -3.99 2.70 14.58
N LYS A 34 -5.16 2.08 14.80
CA LYS A 34 -6.31 2.73 15.44
C LYS A 34 -6.12 3.10 16.92
N ASN A 35 -5.27 2.37 17.64
CA ASN A 35 -5.03 2.58 19.07
C ASN A 35 -3.73 3.34 19.36
N ASN A 36 -3.14 3.95 18.33
CA ASN A 36 -1.83 4.56 18.41
C ASN A 36 -1.98 6.07 18.64
N SER A 37 -1.15 6.65 19.51
CA SER A 37 -1.15 8.09 19.81
C SER A 37 -0.72 8.97 18.63
N HIS A 38 -0.34 8.41 17.48
CA HIS A 38 0.33 9.10 16.37
C HIS A 38 -0.50 9.17 15.07
N ASN A 39 -1.81 8.89 15.11
CA ASN A 39 -2.70 8.88 13.95
C ASN A 39 -2.11 8.16 12.72
N THR A 40 -1.57 6.95 12.94
CA THR A 40 -0.96 6.10 11.91
C THR A 40 -1.93 5.07 11.32
N GLY A 41 -3.24 5.30 11.51
CA GLY A 41 -4.28 4.47 10.94
C GLY A 41 -4.29 4.53 9.41
N ILE A 42 -4.67 3.42 8.79
CA ILE A 42 -4.83 3.35 7.32
C ILE A 42 -6.09 4.11 6.93
N VAL A 43 -5.96 5.05 5.99
CA VAL A 43 -7.08 5.88 5.52
C VAL A 43 -7.70 5.37 4.22
N GLY A 44 -6.93 4.64 3.41
CA GLY A 44 -7.38 4.09 2.14
C GLY A 44 -6.53 2.93 1.66
N VAL A 45 -7.10 2.10 0.78
CA VAL A 45 -6.44 0.95 0.17
C VAL A 45 -6.66 0.98 -1.35
N GLY A 46 -5.58 0.79 -2.11
CA GLY A 46 -5.63 0.72 -3.57
C GLY A 46 -5.24 -0.64 -4.12
N ILE A 47 -5.91 -1.08 -5.18
CA ILE A 47 -5.63 -2.32 -5.91
C ILE A 47 -5.73 -2.09 -7.42
N ASP A 48 -4.94 -2.82 -8.20
CA ASP A 48 -4.90 -2.76 -9.67
C ASP A 48 -5.95 -3.65 -10.35
N THR A 49 -6.87 -4.21 -9.56
CA THR A 49 -7.96 -5.07 -10.02
C THR A 49 -9.29 -4.34 -10.05
N LEU A 50 -10.29 -4.98 -10.67
CA LEU A 50 -11.67 -4.50 -10.74
C LEU A 50 -12.39 -4.48 -9.40
N SER A 51 -11.84 -5.12 -8.36
CA SER A 51 -12.47 -5.19 -7.05
C SER A 51 -11.44 -5.38 -5.94
N LEU A 52 -11.67 -4.74 -4.78
CA LEU A 52 -10.91 -5.06 -3.55
C LEU A 52 -11.10 -6.51 -3.10
N ASP A 53 -12.23 -7.12 -3.45
CA ASP A 53 -12.54 -8.50 -3.09
C ASP A 53 -12.14 -9.49 -4.17
N LYS A 54 -11.92 -10.73 -3.74
CA LYS A 54 -11.72 -11.86 -4.66
C LYS A 54 -12.88 -11.95 -5.64
N GLY A 55 -12.58 -12.09 -6.95
CA GLY A 55 -13.59 -11.98 -8.01
C GLY A 55 -14.77 -12.96 -7.95
N GLN A 56 -14.63 -14.10 -7.25
CA GLN A 56 -15.72 -15.06 -7.02
C GLN A 56 -16.52 -14.81 -5.73
N SER A 57 -16.08 -13.86 -4.90
CA SER A 57 -16.74 -13.52 -3.66
C SER A 57 -18.13 -12.95 -3.94
N VAL A 58 -19.10 -13.31 -3.09
CA VAL A 58 -20.46 -12.74 -3.12
C VAL A 58 -20.69 -11.82 -1.92
N ARG A 59 -19.99 -12.08 -0.81
CA ARG A 59 -20.19 -11.37 0.46
C ARG A 59 -19.27 -10.16 0.65
N MET A 60 -18.36 -9.93 -0.30
CA MET A 60 -17.45 -8.79 -0.30
C MET A 60 -16.76 -8.51 1.07
N PRO A 61 -16.16 -9.52 1.73
CA PRO A 61 -15.60 -9.37 3.06
C PRO A 61 -14.55 -8.26 3.17
N ALA A 62 -13.78 -7.98 2.12
CA ALA A 62 -12.81 -6.88 2.15
C ALA A 62 -13.51 -5.52 2.18
N HIS A 63 -14.51 -5.29 1.31
CA HIS A 63 -15.31 -4.07 1.34
C HIS A 63 -15.96 -3.87 2.70
N VAL A 64 -16.61 -4.90 3.25
CA VAL A 64 -17.30 -4.82 4.54
C VAL A 64 -16.34 -4.43 5.66
N ALA A 65 -15.18 -5.10 5.76
CA ALA A 65 -14.21 -4.83 6.82
C ALA A 65 -13.58 -3.43 6.69
N LEU A 66 -13.17 -3.04 5.48
CA LEU A 66 -12.52 -1.74 5.25
C LEU A 66 -13.50 -0.57 5.43
N PHE A 67 -14.71 -0.66 4.86
CA PHE A 67 -15.68 0.44 4.92
C PHE A 67 -16.30 0.59 6.32
N ALA A 68 -16.47 -0.50 7.06
CA ALA A 68 -16.82 -0.40 8.49
C ALA A 68 -15.74 0.34 9.30
N GLY A 69 -14.48 0.30 8.84
CA GLY A 69 -13.38 1.07 9.40
C GLY A 69 -13.26 2.50 8.89
N ASN A 70 -14.17 2.98 8.04
CA ASN A 70 -14.11 4.26 7.32
C ASN A 70 -12.83 4.42 6.47
N ILE A 71 -12.37 3.31 5.89
CA ILE A 71 -11.21 3.25 4.99
C ILE A 71 -11.71 3.20 3.56
N TYR A 72 -11.32 4.16 2.71
CA TYR A 72 -11.80 4.18 1.33
C TYR A 72 -11.05 3.18 0.43
N GLY A 73 -11.70 2.74 -0.65
CA GLY A 73 -11.14 1.85 -1.65
C GLY A 73 -10.79 2.57 -2.95
N LEU A 74 -9.68 2.20 -3.59
CA LEU A 74 -9.30 2.59 -4.94
C LEU A 74 -9.12 1.33 -5.78
N GLU A 75 -9.89 1.22 -6.86
CA GLU A 75 -9.87 0.07 -7.76
C GLU A 75 -9.32 0.49 -9.12
N ASN A 76 -8.76 -0.46 -9.86
CA ASN A 76 -8.10 -0.23 -11.16
C ASN A 76 -6.96 0.80 -11.09
N VAL A 77 -6.18 0.80 -10.00
CA VAL A 77 -5.04 1.70 -9.86
C VAL A 77 -3.93 1.27 -10.82
N ALA A 78 -3.51 2.17 -11.71
CA ALA A 78 -2.47 1.90 -12.70
C ALA A 78 -1.07 2.27 -12.18
N ASN A 79 -0.03 1.69 -12.80
CA ASN A 79 1.39 2.02 -12.58
C ASN A 79 1.93 1.78 -11.16
N LEU A 80 1.32 0.87 -10.38
CA LEU A 80 1.81 0.53 -9.04
C LEU A 80 3.23 -0.03 -9.05
N ASP A 81 3.64 -0.66 -10.15
CA ASP A 81 4.98 -1.19 -10.39
C ASP A 81 6.08 -0.11 -10.48
N LYS A 82 5.70 1.17 -10.61
CA LYS A 82 6.62 2.30 -10.67
C LYS A 82 6.86 2.96 -9.31
N LEU A 83 6.16 2.53 -8.26
CA LEU A 83 6.27 3.11 -6.92
C LEU A 83 7.21 2.26 -6.05
N PRO A 84 8.05 2.88 -5.21
CA PRO A 84 8.75 2.16 -4.16
C PRO A 84 7.74 1.60 -3.13
N PRO A 85 8.08 0.53 -2.39
CA PRO A 85 7.18 -0.06 -1.39
C PRO A 85 6.74 0.91 -0.28
N VAL A 86 7.55 1.93 0.04
CA VAL A 86 7.28 2.95 1.05
C VAL A 86 7.85 4.29 0.60
N GLY A 87 7.37 5.39 1.19
CA GLY A 87 7.94 6.74 1.00
C GLY A 87 7.33 7.56 -0.13
N SER A 88 6.36 7.01 -0.88
CA SER A 88 5.58 7.81 -1.84
C SER A 88 4.48 8.60 -1.14
N TYR A 89 4.18 9.79 -1.67
CA TYR A 89 3.03 10.59 -1.26
C TYR A 89 1.91 10.46 -2.31
N VAL A 90 0.71 10.07 -1.88
CA VAL A 90 -0.42 9.80 -2.80
C VAL A 90 -1.52 10.83 -2.61
N THR A 91 -1.88 11.50 -3.70
CA THR A 91 -3.02 12.42 -3.77
C THR A 91 -4.17 11.77 -4.54
N VAL A 92 -5.35 11.70 -3.89
CA VAL A 92 -6.56 11.09 -4.44
C VAL A 92 -7.63 12.17 -4.64
N MET A 93 -8.06 12.38 -5.88
CA MET A 93 -9.01 13.43 -6.25
C MET A 93 -10.29 12.84 -6.86
N PRO A 94 -11.27 12.43 -6.04
CA PRO A 94 -12.56 11.97 -6.53
C PRO A 94 -13.45 13.14 -6.95
N ILE A 95 -14.34 12.90 -7.91
CA ILE A 95 -15.42 13.84 -8.22
C ILE A 95 -16.38 13.91 -7.02
N ARG A 96 -16.80 15.12 -6.64
CA ARG A 96 -17.79 15.31 -5.57
C ARG A 96 -19.20 15.03 -6.09
N VAL A 97 -19.75 13.87 -5.76
CA VAL A 97 -21.12 13.48 -6.08
C VAL A 97 -21.99 13.58 -4.83
N LYS A 98 -23.08 14.36 -4.88
CA LYS A 98 -23.99 14.53 -3.74
C LYS A 98 -24.63 13.19 -3.38
N GLY A 99 -24.40 12.71 -2.15
CA GLY A 99 -24.91 11.41 -1.68
C GLY A 99 -24.23 10.20 -2.35
N GLY A 100 -23.11 10.41 -3.05
CA GLY A 100 -22.39 9.33 -3.71
C GLY A 100 -21.66 8.43 -2.71
N THR A 101 -21.68 7.12 -2.98
CA THR A 101 -20.91 6.11 -2.24
C THR A 101 -19.51 5.89 -2.81
N GLY A 102 -19.27 6.38 -4.02
CA GLY A 102 -17.99 6.34 -4.73
C GLY A 102 -18.06 7.21 -5.98
N ALA A 103 -16.89 7.50 -6.56
CA ALA A 103 -16.77 8.25 -7.80
C ALA A 103 -15.44 7.92 -8.50
N PRO A 104 -15.35 8.10 -9.83
CA PRO A 104 -14.07 8.12 -10.52
C PRO A 104 -13.13 9.14 -9.86
N ALA A 105 -11.87 8.75 -9.70
CA ALA A 105 -10.85 9.59 -9.09
C ALA A 105 -9.62 9.69 -9.99
N ARG A 106 -8.98 10.87 -9.96
CA ARG A 106 -7.62 11.02 -10.46
C ARG A 106 -6.66 10.79 -9.29
N ILE A 107 -5.80 9.80 -9.43
CA ILE A 107 -4.77 9.45 -8.45
C ILE A 107 -3.42 9.89 -9.00
N ILE A 108 -2.66 10.61 -8.20
CA ILE A 108 -1.28 11.00 -8.50
C ILE A 108 -0.42 10.54 -7.32
N ALA A 109 0.76 10.01 -7.63
CA ALA A 109 1.75 9.67 -6.63
C ALA A 109 3.02 10.47 -6.90
N GLU A 110 3.51 11.16 -5.88
CA GLU A 110 4.82 11.78 -5.84
C GLU A 110 5.78 10.77 -5.23
N VAL A 111 6.77 10.34 -6.01
CA VAL A 111 7.81 9.44 -5.55
C VAL A 111 8.86 10.30 -4.86
N GLY A 112 8.91 10.24 -3.52
CA GLY A 112 9.93 10.96 -2.75
C GLY A 112 11.33 10.46 -3.09
N GLU A 113 12.36 11.29 -2.85
CA GLU A 113 13.73 10.78 -2.85
C GLU A 113 13.91 9.81 -1.69
N ASP A 114 14.65 8.72 -1.93
CA ASP A 114 14.96 7.70 -0.94
C ASP A 114 15.70 8.30 0.26
N HIS A 115 15.00 8.69 1.32
CA HIS A 115 15.63 9.06 2.59
C HIS A 115 16.45 7.90 3.21
N SER A 116 16.22 6.67 2.74
CA SER A 116 17.02 5.48 3.03
C SER A 116 18.42 5.53 2.39
N ALA A 117 18.61 6.22 1.26
CA ALA A 117 19.90 6.33 0.58
C ALA A 117 20.90 7.17 1.39
N LEU A 118 20.43 8.25 2.04
CA LEU A 118 21.24 9.07 2.94
C LEU A 118 21.65 8.28 4.19
N ALA A 119 20.75 7.48 4.76
CA ALA A 119 21.06 6.61 5.88
C ALA A 119 22.05 5.47 5.51
N SER A 120 21.97 4.92 4.30
CA SER A 120 22.91 3.89 3.83
C SER A 120 24.29 4.43 3.47
N THR A 121 24.40 5.70 3.08
CA THR A 121 25.71 6.35 2.80
C THR A 121 26.38 6.90 4.06
N LEU A 122 25.63 7.44 5.02
CA LEU A 122 26.19 7.96 6.27
C LEU A 122 26.67 6.87 7.24
N ARG A 123 26.03 5.68 7.24
CA ARG A 123 26.43 4.56 8.11
C ARG A 123 27.87 4.08 7.93
N PRO A 124 28.37 3.73 6.72
CA PRO A 124 29.76 3.31 6.56
C PRO A 124 30.75 4.44 6.87
N LEU A 125 30.39 5.69 6.58
CA LEU A 125 31.23 6.86 6.85
C LEU A 125 31.41 7.11 8.35
N LEU A 126 30.32 7.03 9.14
CA LEU A 126 30.37 7.15 10.60
C LEU A 126 31.12 5.96 11.23
N THR A 127 30.93 4.75 10.69
CA THR A 127 31.63 3.55 11.17
C THR A 127 33.14 3.65 10.91
N CYS A 128 33.56 4.11 9.73
CA CYS A 128 34.96 4.35 9.40
C CYS A 128 35.63 5.43 10.27
N LEU A 129 34.89 6.45 10.72
CA LEU A 129 35.44 7.52 11.56
C LEU A 129 35.50 7.13 13.04
N LEU A 130 34.51 6.39 13.54
CA LEU A 130 34.42 6.07 14.97
C LEU A 130 35.18 4.79 15.35
N LEU A 131 35.30 3.80 14.46
CA LEU A 131 36.03 2.56 14.73
C LEU A 131 37.53 2.78 15.06
N PRO A 132 38.32 3.58 14.32
CA PRO A 132 39.72 3.84 14.67
C PRO A 132 39.85 4.63 15.97
N LEU A 133 38.91 5.54 16.26
CA LEU A 133 38.88 6.29 17.51
C LEU A 133 38.61 5.38 18.72
N ILE A 134 37.67 4.44 18.60
CA ILE A 134 37.34 3.45 19.63
C ILE A 134 38.50 2.46 19.84
N LEU A 135 39.21 2.06 18.77
CA LEU A 135 40.42 1.26 18.91
C LEU A 135 41.55 2.04 19.59
N ALA A 136 41.77 3.31 19.24
CA ALA A 136 42.81 4.14 19.84
C ALA A 136 42.59 4.37 21.35
N LEU A 137 41.34 4.54 21.78
CA LEU A 137 40.96 4.71 23.18
C LEU A 137 41.08 3.42 24.02
N ARG A 138 41.27 2.25 23.40
CA ARG A 138 41.48 0.96 24.10
C ARG A 138 42.94 0.65 24.41
N PHE A 139 43.88 1.43 23.86
CA PHE A 139 45.32 1.30 24.07
C PHE A 139 45.92 2.42 24.93
N LEU A 140 45.08 3.32 25.47
CA LEU A 140 45.39 4.22 26.59
C LEU A 140 44.87 3.61 27.89
#